data_AF-I2FQ57-F1
#
_entry.id   AF-I2FQ57-F1
#
_cell.length_a   1.000
_cell.length_b   1.000
_cell.length_c   1.000
_cell.angle_alpha   90.00
_cell.angle_beta   90.00
_cell.angle_gamma   90.00
#
_symmetry.space_group_name_H-M   'P 1'
#
loop_
_entity.id
_entity.type
_entity.pdbx_description
1 polymer ?
#
loop_
_entity_poly.entity_id
_entity_poly.type
_entity_poly.pdbx_seq_one_letter_code
_entity_poly.pdbx_strand_id
1 'polypeptide(L)'
;MPRPTSQAPNSAYYSPDPMSPTFSPPGEYTEFQTLRPSTPASFGRYSVMSGLTLDSEKHDRDGATTPQAQALLPAAPDGVPGQRSSTYYFNKEGGAAAAAAAGSFHQYQGRRGQGYNPANPAGLERGLAPNKPANFIKRRPLLFSLILLAILIIIGVAAGVGVSQATKSNDKNLSAAASNKANNSGSNTPSSSDNSGNSNSNGNGNGNGNGASGTTSAAPAAPTITPFRRWNWTDTNTKAYGVSLGSWLVLERWQLEDWMVQNGGPDAWDEWRFTQNLGSRAASVLADHQNSWVTEADMDTLENAGINLIRIPIPFWAFIPTVSPEPFVTTGYMDQLNKMLQWCYNRGMYVMLDLHAMPGSQNGDQSSGHNTTNIQWFSQANQARSDTFVEKVVQWATTSPYSSIVNSIGVVNEPRVVSDDWSLNTTRFQITQSFYERSYQTCLKYKIPMTFHNGFAPGTVLEKMNLWRPFVQDKDPNMLIYEDHPYPGWFQTPEPGADAIQSSVCEYGAAGPQFPVPVIMGEFSAIQSLNSNSYAQSYLEMQFATYAWSAGSIFWNFKASSSQNPVLALSKNLMQLYSYVDMLAAGTMPNPGKRANVRDWYARLPNPCGDFQTYGWNNAAQ
;
A
#
# COMPACT_ATOMS: atom_id res chain seq x y z
N MET A 1 -22.61 -62.18 16.10
CA MET A 1 -21.45 -63.07 16.27
C MET A 1 -20.18 -62.21 16.30
N PRO A 2 -19.21 -62.50 17.18
CA PRO A 2 -18.35 -61.50 17.82
C PRO A 2 -16.85 -61.59 17.43
N ARG A 3 -16.07 -60.59 17.87
CA ARG A 3 -14.59 -60.40 17.79
C ARG A 3 -13.76 -61.60 18.33
N PRO A 4 -12.45 -61.69 18.00
CA PRO A 4 -11.37 -61.31 18.97
C PRO A 4 -10.17 -60.58 18.31
N THR A 5 -9.66 -59.44 18.79
CA THR A 5 -8.65 -59.14 19.84
C THR A 5 -7.17 -59.49 19.56
N SER A 6 -6.36 -58.42 19.68
CA SER A 6 -4.99 -58.30 20.26
C SER A 6 -3.79 -58.99 19.59
N GLN A 7 -2.74 -58.19 19.32
CA GLN A 7 -1.41 -58.39 19.90
C GLN A 7 -0.48 -57.17 19.66
N ALA A 8 0.08 -56.63 20.74
CA ALA A 8 1.49 -56.24 20.83
C ALA A 8 2.12 -57.30 21.77
N PRO A 9 3.39 -57.75 21.60
CA PRO A 9 4.54 -56.91 21.95
C PRO A 9 5.89 -57.24 21.23
N ASN A 10 6.92 -56.52 21.65
CA ASN A 10 8.36 -56.82 21.64
C ASN A 10 9.26 -56.18 20.57
N SER A 11 9.92 -55.13 21.07
CA SER A 11 11.33 -54.79 20.88
C SER A 11 12.25 -56.01 20.66
N ALA A 12 13.04 -55.95 19.59
CA ALA A 12 14.39 -56.49 19.57
C ALA A 12 15.26 -55.61 18.65
N TYR A 13 16.32 -55.07 19.26
CA TYR A 13 17.47 -54.46 18.63
C TYR A 13 18.04 -55.33 17.49
N TYR A 14 18.27 -54.75 16.30
CA TYR A 14 19.55 -54.84 15.58
C TYR A 14 19.61 -53.82 14.44
N SER A 15 20.72 -53.07 14.40
CA SER A 15 21.14 -52.18 13.30
C SER A 15 21.38 -52.98 12.00
N PRO A 16 21.17 -52.38 10.81
CA PRO A 16 22.35 -52.12 9.98
C PRO A 16 22.29 -50.86 9.11
N ASP A 17 23.44 -50.18 9.08
CA ASP A 17 24.12 -49.49 7.97
C ASP A 17 23.42 -48.36 7.16
N PRO A 18 24.08 -47.19 7.00
CA PRO A 18 23.50 -45.99 6.42
C PRO A 18 23.88 -45.85 4.95
N MET A 19 22.96 -46.18 4.05
CA MET A 19 23.03 -45.73 2.65
C MET A 19 21.65 -45.30 2.20
N SER A 20 21.30 -44.07 2.53
CA SER A 20 20.24 -43.31 1.89
C SER A 20 20.74 -41.87 1.78
N PRO A 21 20.92 -41.32 0.58
CA PRO A 21 21.46 -39.98 0.42
C PRO A 21 20.45 -38.98 0.99
N THR A 22 20.79 -38.43 2.15
CA THR A 22 20.22 -37.19 2.66
C THR A 22 20.53 -36.10 1.64
N PHE A 23 19.52 -35.68 0.88
CA PHE A 23 19.57 -34.47 0.09
C PHE A 23 19.61 -33.28 1.06
N SER A 24 20.82 -32.83 1.37
CA SER A 24 21.05 -31.51 1.94
C SER A 24 20.61 -30.47 0.90
N PRO A 25 19.84 -29.43 1.28
CA PRO A 25 19.58 -28.32 0.37
C PRO A 25 20.91 -27.61 0.06
N PRO A 26 21.14 -27.18 -1.19
CA PRO A 26 22.34 -26.42 -1.52
C PRO A 26 22.34 -25.12 -0.71
N GLY A 27 23.39 -24.96 0.08
CA GLY A 27 23.73 -23.71 0.73
C GLY A 27 24.28 -22.74 -0.31
N GLU A 28 23.49 -21.74 -0.66
CA GLU A 28 23.97 -20.53 -1.31
C GLU A 28 23.26 -19.38 -0.61
N TYR A 29 23.87 -18.75 0.40
CA TYR A 29 23.70 -17.33 0.76
C TYR A 29 24.75 -16.97 1.83
N THR A 30 26.00 -16.75 1.43
CA THR A 30 27.01 -16.04 2.25
C THR A 30 28.02 -15.29 1.37
N GLU A 31 28.12 -13.97 1.66
CA GLU A 31 29.24 -13.02 1.43
C GLU A 31 29.64 -12.57 0.01
N PHE A 32 29.57 -11.25 -0.28
CA PHE A 32 30.70 -10.30 -0.32
C PHE A 32 30.26 -8.85 -0.73
N GLN A 33 30.94 -7.86 -0.16
CA GLN A 33 30.70 -6.40 -0.23
C GLN A 33 31.71 -5.66 -1.16
N THR A 34 31.45 -4.35 -1.33
CA THR A 34 32.30 -3.25 -1.89
C THR A 34 32.08 -2.96 -3.39
N LEU A 35 31.96 -1.73 -3.94
CA LEU A 35 32.44 -0.36 -3.63
C LEU A 35 31.47 0.71 -4.21
N ARG A 36 31.37 1.91 -3.58
CA ARG A 36 30.89 3.17 -4.20
C ARG A 36 32.07 4.14 -4.38
N PRO A 37 31.98 5.12 -5.30
CA PRO A 37 32.31 6.50 -4.91
C PRO A 37 31.21 7.54 -5.28
N SER A 38 30.83 8.30 -4.25
CA SER A 38 30.54 9.76 -4.20
C SER A 38 30.02 10.54 -5.43
N THR A 39 28.88 11.21 -5.25
CA THR A 39 28.51 12.52 -5.86
C THR A 39 29.55 13.59 -5.46
N PRO A 40 29.84 14.62 -6.30
CA PRO A 40 28.96 15.79 -6.50
C PRO A 40 28.88 16.24 -7.98
N ALA A 41 27.89 17.01 -8.43
CA ALA A 41 27.94 18.47 -8.31
C ALA A 41 26.64 19.17 -8.73
N SER A 42 26.39 20.24 -7.99
CA SER A 42 25.51 21.37 -8.21
C SER A 42 26.05 22.37 -9.25
N PHE A 43 25.12 23.02 -9.96
CA PHE A 43 25.15 24.34 -10.62
C PHE A 43 26.25 24.71 -11.65
N GLY A 44 25.79 25.00 -12.87
CA GLY A 44 25.95 26.34 -13.47
C GLY A 44 27.07 26.56 -14.50
N ARG A 45 26.73 26.53 -15.79
CA ARG A 45 27.36 27.38 -16.81
C ARG A 45 26.28 28.11 -17.60
N TYR A 46 25.93 29.31 -17.16
CA TYR A 46 25.47 30.37 -18.06
C TYR A 46 26.34 31.59 -17.81
N SER A 47 27.07 31.98 -18.85
CA SER A 47 27.78 33.25 -18.94
C SER A 47 26.76 34.36 -19.15
N VAL A 48 26.66 35.29 -18.21
CA VAL A 48 26.24 36.66 -18.50
C VAL A 48 27.10 37.61 -17.67
N MET A 49 27.74 38.56 -18.35
CA MET A 49 28.49 39.66 -17.76
C MET A 49 27.58 40.51 -16.85
N SER A 50 28.09 40.87 -15.67
CA SER A 50 28.08 42.26 -15.19
C SER A 50 28.97 42.35 -13.96
N GLY A 51 30.00 43.18 -14.02
CA GLY A 51 30.86 43.47 -12.88
C GLY A 51 30.16 44.36 -11.85
N LEU A 52 30.60 44.24 -10.60
CA LEU A 52 30.94 45.36 -9.72
C LEU A 52 31.51 44.80 -8.40
N THR A 53 32.50 45.55 -7.92
CA THR A 53 33.47 45.31 -6.86
C THR A 53 32.95 45.57 -5.44
N LEU A 54 33.70 45.01 -4.46
CA LEU A 54 34.08 45.52 -3.11
C LEU A 54 33.58 44.72 -1.88
N ASP A 55 34.58 44.32 -1.07
CA ASP A 55 34.73 44.43 0.40
C ASP A 55 33.60 43.91 1.33
N SER A 56 33.81 43.44 2.55
CA SER A 56 34.92 42.98 3.42
C SER A 56 34.24 42.61 4.78
N GLU A 57 35.01 42.09 5.74
CA GLU A 57 34.69 41.89 7.19
C GLU A 57 33.96 40.59 7.58
N LYS A 58 34.63 39.62 8.23
CA LYS A 58 35.05 39.51 9.66
C LYS A 58 33.90 39.34 10.66
N HIS A 59 33.91 38.23 11.41
CA HIS A 59 33.85 38.12 12.89
C HIS A 59 33.99 36.62 13.26
N ASP A 60 35.10 36.21 13.89
CA ASP A 60 35.27 35.92 15.33
C ASP A 60 34.81 34.49 15.73
N ARG A 61 35.74 33.56 16.02
CA ARG A 61 36.42 33.28 17.31
C ARG A 61 35.57 32.39 18.24
N ASP A 62 35.99 31.14 18.46
CA ASP A 62 36.76 30.76 19.66
C ASP A 62 37.03 29.25 19.70
N GLY A 63 38.25 28.90 20.09
CA GLY A 63 38.69 27.54 20.38
C GLY A 63 38.73 27.27 21.88
N ALA A 64 38.80 25.99 22.24
CA ALA A 64 39.27 25.54 23.53
C ALA A 64 40.20 24.33 23.34
N THR A 65 41.44 24.46 23.80
CA THR A 65 42.51 23.47 23.87
C THR A 65 42.57 22.87 25.29
N THR A 66 42.90 21.58 25.49
CA THR A 66 44.19 21.03 26.00
C THR A 66 43.93 19.67 26.74
N PRO A 67 44.92 18.86 27.22
CA PRO A 67 45.74 17.88 26.46
C PRO A 67 46.05 16.54 27.21
N GLN A 68 47.02 15.75 26.68
CA GLN A 68 47.81 14.62 27.25
C GLN A 68 47.27 13.19 26.97
N ALA A 69 48.05 12.18 26.54
CA ALA A 69 49.48 11.90 26.75
C ALA A 69 50.17 11.16 25.58
N GLN A 70 51.51 11.22 25.59
CA GLN A 70 52.50 10.74 24.60
C GLN A 70 53.05 9.34 24.86
N ALA A 71 53.80 8.86 23.84
CA ALA A 71 54.92 7.89 23.83
C ALA A 71 54.54 6.47 23.36
N LEU A 72 55.21 5.81 22.41
CA LEU A 72 56.65 5.74 22.10
C LEU A 72 56.95 5.52 20.60
N LEU A 73 58.11 6.05 20.19
CA LEU A 73 58.89 5.95 18.92
C LEU A 73 59.50 4.53 18.69
N PRO A 74 60.15 4.16 17.53
CA PRO A 74 60.94 5.04 16.64
C PRO A 74 60.93 4.82 15.09
N ALA A 75 61.53 5.83 14.46
CA ALA A 75 61.86 6.16 13.06
C ALA A 75 62.75 5.12 12.33
N ALA A 76 62.47 4.75 11.06
CA ALA A 76 62.88 5.35 9.75
C ALA A 76 64.07 4.56 9.11
N PRO A 77 64.55 4.75 7.86
CA PRO A 77 64.21 5.77 6.85
C PRO A 77 64.27 5.31 5.35
N ASP A 78 64.01 6.27 4.45
CA ASP A 78 64.53 6.43 3.06
C ASP A 78 63.85 5.77 1.82
N GLY A 79 63.43 6.64 0.88
CA GLY A 79 63.65 6.41 -0.57
C GLY A 79 62.42 6.39 -1.48
N VAL A 80 62.12 7.50 -2.14
CA VAL A 80 61.30 7.63 -3.37
C VAL A 80 62.28 7.91 -4.54
N PRO A 81 62.05 7.68 -5.87
CA PRO A 81 60.86 7.23 -6.64
C PRO A 81 61.12 6.16 -7.76
N GLY A 82 60.07 5.63 -8.39
CA GLY A 82 60.11 5.02 -9.75
C GLY A 82 58.72 4.56 -10.23
N GLN A 83 57.96 5.37 -10.97
CA GLN A 83 57.77 5.38 -12.44
C GLN A 83 57.27 4.09 -13.15
N ARG A 84 56.12 4.29 -13.82
CA ARG A 84 55.67 3.77 -15.15
C ARG A 84 55.22 2.30 -15.24
N SER A 85 53.94 2.09 -15.62
CA SER A 85 53.48 1.70 -16.98
C SER A 85 53.44 0.16 -17.11
N SER A 86 52.51 -0.56 -17.74
CA SER A 86 51.36 -0.34 -18.63
C SER A 86 50.73 -1.73 -18.89
N THR A 87 49.58 -1.76 -19.60
CA THR A 87 49.17 -2.82 -20.57
C THR A 87 48.82 -4.22 -20.02
N TYR A 88 47.55 -4.66 -20.05
CA TYR A 88 46.74 -5.21 -21.17
C TYR A 88 46.80 -6.75 -21.30
N TYR A 89 45.61 -7.33 -21.55
CA TYR A 89 45.29 -8.63 -22.16
C TYR A 89 45.23 -9.93 -21.32
N PHE A 90 43.97 -10.32 -21.05
CA PHE A 90 43.26 -11.59 -21.30
C PHE A 90 43.82 -12.98 -20.92
N ASN A 91 42.85 -13.73 -20.38
CA ASN A 91 42.48 -15.13 -20.64
C ASN A 91 42.88 -16.24 -19.65
N LYS A 92 41.83 -16.69 -18.95
CA LYS A 92 41.19 -18.02 -19.12
C LYS A 92 41.62 -19.15 -18.16
N GLU A 93 40.58 -19.64 -17.47
CA GLU A 93 40.34 -21.00 -16.95
C GLU A 93 41.25 -21.61 -15.86
N GLY A 94 40.60 -22.09 -14.79
CA GLY A 94 40.99 -23.37 -14.17
C GLY A 94 41.22 -23.36 -12.66
N GLY A 95 40.15 -23.63 -11.91
CA GLY A 95 40.07 -24.57 -10.77
C GLY A 95 41.18 -24.62 -9.69
N ALA A 96 40.78 -24.42 -8.42
CA ALA A 96 40.64 -25.51 -7.43
C ALA A 96 40.53 -24.99 -5.97
N ALA A 97 39.61 -25.63 -5.24
CA ALA A 97 39.45 -25.77 -3.79
C ALA A 97 40.76 -25.79 -2.95
N ALA A 98 40.83 -25.50 -1.65
CA ALA A 98 39.89 -25.13 -0.59
C ALA A 98 40.73 -24.72 0.64
N ALA A 99 40.17 -23.95 1.57
CA ALA A 99 40.42 -24.11 3.01
C ALA A 99 39.38 -23.34 3.82
N ALA A 100 38.43 -24.05 4.41
CA ALA A 100 37.54 -23.53 5.43
C ALA A 100 38.31 -23.33 6.74
N ALA A 101 38.13 -22.17 7.37
CA ALA A 101 38.35 -21.98 8.79
C ALA A 101 37.12 -21.25 9.36
N ALA A 102 36.41 -21.95 10.24
CA ALA A 102 35.22 -21.46 10.91
C ALA A 102 35.59 -20.50 12.05
N GLY A 103 34.77 -19.45 12.20
CA GLY A 103 34.47 -18.86 13.50
C GLY A 103 34.84 -17.38 13.64
N SER A 104 33.89 -16.51 13.30
CA SER A 104 33.54 -15.30 14.09
C SER A 104 32.20 -14.75 13.58
N PHE A 105 31.21 -14.73 14.45
CA PHE A 105 29.85 -14.25 14.20
C PHE A 105 29.83 -12.78 13.78
N HIS A 106 29.34 -12.48 12.58
CA HIS A 106 28.80 -11.17 12.23
C HIS A 106 27.46 -11.33 11.50
N GLN A 107 26.39 -10.82 12.11
CA GLN A 107 25.06 -10.71 11.52
C GLN A 107 25.13 -9.89 10.23
N TYR A 108 24.84 -10.53 9.09
CA TYR A 108 24.58 -9.86 7.82
C TYR A 108 23.07 -9.61 7.67
N GLN A 109 22.68 -8.35 7.63
CA GLN A 109 21.32 -7.90 7.27
C GLN A 109 21.17 -7.90 5.74
N GLY A 110 20.19 -8.65 5.22
CA GLY A 110 19.79 -8.59 3.81
C GLY A 110 19.25 -7.20 3.43
N ARG A 111 19.70 -6.65 2.29
CA ARG A 111 19.32 -5.31 1.83
C ARG A 111 18.15 -5.36 0.82
N ARG A 112 16.95 -5.17 1.39
CA ARG A 112 15.75 -4.42 0.97
C ARG A 112 15.68 -3.91 -0.49
N GLY A 113 14.63 -4.29 -1.23
CA GLY A 113 14.05 -3.48 -2.30
C GLY A 113 13.42 -2.21 -1.71
N GLN A 114 13.43 -1.12 -2.49
CA GLN A 114 12.74 0.18 -2.25
C GLN A 114 12.31 0.42 -0.77
N GLY A 115 13.29 0.57 0.12
CA GLY A 115 13.00 0.38 1.55
C GLY A 115 14.12 0.75 2.53
N TYR A 116 15.32 1.11 2.07
CA TYR A 116 16.45 1.35 2.96
C TYR A 116 17.32 2.52 2.57
N ASN A 117 17.38 3.49 3.47
CA ASN A 117 18.46 4.45 3.50
C ASN A 117 19.63 3.85 4.30
N PRO A 118 20.82 3.62 3.71
CA PRO A 118 22.00 3.12 4.41
C PRO A 118 22.64 4.13 5.37
N ALA A 119 22.09 5.33 5.51
CA ALA A 119 22.54 6.29 6.49
C ALA A 119 21.77 6.13 7.82
N ASN A 120 22.54 5.71 8.83
CA ASN A 120 22.27 5.85 10.26
C ASN A 120 21.10 5.05 10.89
N PRO A 121 21.27 3.73 11.17
CA PRO A 121 20.27 2.94 11.89
C PRO A 121 20.00 3.44 13.33
N ALA A 122 20.87 4.24 13.96
CA ALA A 122 20.69 4.63 15.38
C ALA A 122 20.11 6.04 15.62
N GLY A 123 20.14 6.90 14.59
CA GLY A 123 19.73 8.30 14.71
C GLY A 123 18.23 8.52 14.47
N LEU A 124 17.69 7.86 13.43
CA LEU A 124 16.33 8.06 12.94
C LEU A 124 15.34 6.97 13.40
N GLU A 125 15.83 5.78 13.79
CA GLU A 125 15.00 4.74 14.41
C GLU A 125 14.43 5.14 15.77
N ARG A 126 14.93 6.22 16.38
CA ARG A 126 14.31 6.78 17.59
C ARG A 126 12.92 7.38 17.32
N GLY A 127 12.59 7.60 16.05
CA GLY A 127 11.29 8.05 15.62
C GLY A 127 10.88 9.40 16.24
N LEU A 128 9.69 9.86 15.88
CA LEU A 128 9.07 11.09 16.36
C LEU A 128 9.06 11.08 17.89
N ALA A 129 9.65 12.10 18.54
CA ALA A 129 9.50 12.22 19.98
C ALA A 129 7.99 12.27 20.30
N PRO A 130 7.46 11.36 21.16
CA PRO A 130 6.04 11.36 21.44
C PRO A 130 5.67 12.73 22.00
N ASN A 131 4.73 13.40 21.35
CA ASN A 131 4.06 14.53 21.97
C ASN A 131 3.46 13.99 23.26
N LYS A 132 3.94 14.48 24.41
CA LYS A 132 3.25 14.24 25.68
C LYS A 132 1.81 14.67 25.43
N PRO A 133 0.81 13.79 25.58
CA PRO A 133 -0.58 14.24 25.51
C PRO A 133 -0.68 15.39 26.50
N ALA A 134 -1.36 16.48 26.10
CA ALA A 134 -1.69 17.54 27.01
C ALA A 134 -2.53 16.92 28.13
N ASN A 135 -1.87 16.47 29.19
CA ASN A 135 -2.45 15.82 30.35
C ASN A 135 -3.15 16.90 31.18
N PHE A 136 -4.19 17.51 30.61
CA PHE A 136 -5.06 18.47 31.25
C PHE A 136 -5.71 17.85 32.50
N ILE A 137 -6.01 16.55 32.42
CA ILE A 137 -6.70 15.79 33.47
C ILE A 137 -5.81 15.51 34.70
N LYS A 138 -4.48 15.38 34.55
CA LYS A 138 -3.59 15.10 35.70
C LYS A 138 -3.12 16.34 36.45
N ARG A 139 -3.27 17.55 35.90
CA ARG A 139 -2.74 18.78 36.53
C ARG A 139 -3.77 19.57 37.34
N ARG A 140 -5.07 19.28 37.22
CA ARG A 140 -6.14 20.03 37.90
C ARG A 140 -7.33 19.12 38.27
N PRO A 141 -7.18 18.19 39.23
CA PRO A 141 -8.26 17.28 39.62
C PRO A 141 -9.52 18.01 40.08
N LEU A 142 -9.37 19.16 40.75
CA LEU A 142 -10.47 20.03 41.18
C LEU A 142 -11.30 20.58 40.01
N LEU A 143 -10.66 20.96 38.90
CA LEU A 143 -11.37 21.53 37.75
C LEU A 143 -12.20 20.45 37.04
N PHE A 144 -11.67 19.22 36.96
CA PHE A 144 -12.37 18.08 36.37
C PHE A 144 -13.56 17.65 37.24
N SER A 145 -13.39 17.62 38.57
CA SER A 145 -14.50 17.36 39.50
C SER A 145 -15.59 18.42 39.43
N LEU A 146 -15.23 19.71 39.26
CA LEU A 146 -16.20 20.79 39.09
C LEU A 146 -16.97 20.68 37.77
N ILE A 147 -16.31 20.29 36.67
CA ILE A 147 -16.98 20.06 35.38
C ILE A 147 -17.93 18.86 35.46
N LEU A 148 -17.52 17.77 36.11
CA LEU A 148 -18.37 16.59 36.30
C LEU A 148 -19.60 16.92 37.16
N LEU A 149 -19.41 17.72 38.23
CA LEU A 149 -20.50 18.19 39.08
C LEU A 149 -21.47 19.09 38.32
N ALA A 150 -20.95 19.99 37.47
CA ALA A 150 -21.78 20.86 36.64
C ALA A 150 -22.63 20.04 35.63
N ILE A 151 -22.05 19.01 35.02
CA ILE A 151 -22.78 18.10 34.11
C ILE A 151 -23.88 17.34 34.86
N LEU A 152 -23.60 16.84 36.07
CA LEU A 152 -24.60 16.14 36.89
C LEU A 152 -25.74 17.08 37.34
N ILE A 153 -25.43 18.34 37.66
CA ILE A 153 -26.44 19.36 37.98
C ILE A 153 -27.32 19.65 36.75
N ILE A 154 -26.72 19.78 35.57
CA ILE A 154 -27.47 20.01 34.32
C ILE A 154 -28.40 18.83 34.01
N ILE A 155 -27.94 17.59 34.18
CA ILE A 155 -28.76 16.39 33.98
C ILE A 155 -29.89 16.33 35.02
N GLY A 156 -29.61 16.66 36.28
CA GLY A 156 -30.62 16.72 37.35
C GLY A 156 -31.69 17.79 37.11
N VAL A 157 -31.29 18.97 36.63
CA VAL A 157 -32.22 20.05 36.25
C VAL A 157 -33.06 19.66 35.02
N ALA A 158 -32.45 19.04 34.01
CA ALA A 158 -33.18 18.57 32.82
C ALA A 158 -34.21 17.48 33.16
N ALA A 159 -33.87 16.54 34.04
CA ALA A 159 -34.80 15.52 34.53
C ALA A 159 -35.93 16.12 35.37
N GLY A 160 -35.64 17.13 36.21
CA GLY A 160 -36.65 17.84 37.01
C GLY A 160 -37.63 18.67 36.18
N VAL A 161 -37.16 19.32 35.10
CA VAL A 161 -38.01 20.10 34.20
C VAL A 161 -38.86 19.20 33.30
N GLY A 162 -38.36 18.03 32.89
CA GLY A 162 -39.11 17.04 32.10
C GLY A 162 -40.32 16.45 32.83
N VAL A 163 -40.23 16.25 34.15
CA VAL A 163 -41.34 15.73 34.97
C VAL A 163 -42.38 16.81 35.30
N SER A 164 -42.00 18.10 35.31
CA SER A 164 -42.91 19.21 35.59
C SER A 164 -43.76 19.67 34.39
N GLN A 165 -43.41 19.31 33.15
CA GLN A 165 -44.16 19.69 31.95
C GLN A 165 -45.20 18.64 31.52
N ALA A 166 -45.13 17.40 32.04
CA ALA A 166 -46.06 16.32 31.69
C ALA A 166 -47.40 16.33 32.46
N THR A 167 -47.65 17.31 33.34
CA THR A 167 -48.84 17.36 34.20
C THR A 167 -49.69 18.63 34.08
N LYS A 168 -49.61 19.37 32.97
CA LYS A 168 -50.57 20.45 32.69
C LYS A 168 -51.07 20.43 31.24
N SER A 169 -52.39 20.27 31.15
CA SER A 169 -53.30 20.67 30.05
C SER A 169 -53.71 19.57 29.07
N ASN A 170 -54.76 18.83 29.43
CA ASN A 170 -55.84 18.50 28.50
C ASN A 170 -57.01 19.44 28.79
N ASP A 171 -57.54 20.10 27.75
CA ASP A 171 -58.98 20.24 27.44
C ASP A 171 -59.28 21.51 26.62
N LYS A 172 -59.65 21.30 25.34
CA LYS A 172 -60.89 21.81 24.70
C LYS A 172 -60.98 21.39 23.21
N ASN A 173 -61.86 20.41 22.93
CA ASN A 173 -62.98 20.38 21.96
C ASN A 173 -62.88 21.22 20.65
N LEU A 174 -63.42 20.85 19.47
CA LEU A 174 -64.22 19.73 18.94
C LEU A 174 -64.49 20.01 17.44
N SER A 175 -64.55 18.98 16.60
CA SER A 175 -65.62 18.70 15.59
C SER A 175 -65.17 17.53 14.68
N ALA A 176 -65.70 16.32 14.89
CA ALA A 176 -66.92 15.72 14.28
C ALA A 176 -66.63 15.14 12.87
N ALA A 177 -67.00 13.91 12.48
CA ALA A 177 -67.96 12.92 12.97
C ALA A 177 -67.51 11.50 12.51
N ALA A 178 -67.60 10.46 13.36
CA ALA A 178 -68.61 9.38 13.38
C ALA A 178 -68.46 8.36 12.22
N SER A 179 -68.59 7.04 12.34
CA SER A 179 -69.04 6.07 13.35
C SER A 179 -68.98 4.69 12.64
N ASN A 180 -68.58 3.54 13.21
CA ASN A 180 -69.29 2.67 14.15
C ASN A 180 -68.35 1.46 14.42
N LYS A 181 -68.06 1.10 15.68
CA LYS A 181 -68.67 0.00 16.48
C LYS A 181 -68.55 -1.39 15.81
N ALA A 182 -68.10 -2.46 16.46
CA ALA A 182 -68.01 -2.77 17.89
C ALA A 182 -67.12 -4.02 18.14
N ASN A 183 -66.42 -4.04 19.28
CA ASN A 183 -66.43 -5.07 20.34
C ASN A 183 -66.36 -6.58 19.95
N ASN A 184 -65.66 -7.48 20.65
CA ASN A 184 -64.90 -7.44 21.90
C ASN A 184 -64.25 -8.84 22.09
N SER A 185 -63.15 -8.89 22.83
CA SER A 185 -62.77 -9.94 23.80
C SER A 185 -62.31 -11.34 23.38
N GLY A 186 -61.17 -11.73 23.97
CA GLY A 186 -60.97 -13.04 24.60
C GLY A 186 -59.82 -13.86 23.99
N SER A 187 -58.55 -13.61 24.33
CA SER A 187 -57.81 -14.22 25.45
C SER A 187 -57.84 -15.76 25.51
N ASN A 188 -56.76 -16.41 25.11
CA ASN A 188 -55.90 -17.25 25.98
C ASN A 188 -55.11 -18.30 25.16
N THR A 189 -53.79 -18.20 25.30
CA THR A 189 -52.79 -19.28 25.21
C THR A 189 -53.01 -20.31 26.35
N PRO A 190 -52.19 -21.37 26.54
CA PRO A 190 -51.05 -21.89 25.77
C PRO A 190 -51.07 -23.44 25.59
N SER A 191 -49.95 -23.98 25.08
CA SER A 191 -49.37 -25.30 25.40
C SER A 191 -50.09 -26.52 24.82
N SER A 192 -49.44 -27.62 24.44
CA SER A 192 -48.04 -28.06 24.43
C SER A 192 -48.01 -29.37 23.63
N SER A 193 -46.78 -29.84 23.39
CA SER A 193 -46.40 -31.27 23.36
C SER A 193 -46.99 -32.09 22.23
N ASP A 194 -46.14 -32.44 21.27
CA ASP A 194 -45.48 -33.76 21.20
C ASP A 194 -46.35 -34.73 20.41
N ASN A 195 -45.86 -35.69 19.65
CA ASN A 195 -44.57 -36.08 19.13
C ASN A 195 -44.92 -37.26 18.22
N SER A 196 -44.09 -37.50 17.20
CA SER A 196 -43.88 -38.82 16.59
C SER A 196 -44.96 -39.49 15.72
N GLY A 197 -44.46 -40.19 14.70
CA GLY A 197 -45.16 -41.27 14.01
C GLY A 197 -45.63 -40.88 12.61
N ASN A 198 -44.73 -40.74 11.64
CA ASN A 198 -44.35 -41.85 10.74
C ASN A 198 -45.54 -42.73 10.35
N SER A 199 -46.03 -42.60 9.12
CA SER A 199 -46.30 -43.74 8.24
C SER A 199 -46.67 -43.28 6.84
N ASN A 200 -45.92 -43.86 5.91
CA ASN A 200 -46.06 -43.85 4.49
C ASN A 200 -47.42 -44.46 4.07
N SER A 201 -48.19 -43.78 3.23
CA SER A 201 -49.23 -44.44 2.44
C SER A 201 -49.39 -43.74 1.08
N ASN A 202 -48.91 -44.45 0.06
CA ASN A 202 -49.24 -44.24 -1.34
C ASN A 202 -50.77 -44.19 -1.51
N GLY A 203 -51.27 -43.08 -2.05
CA GLY A 203 -52.65 -42.89 -2.43
C GLY A 203 -52.70 -42.16 -3.77
N ASN A 204 -52.70 -42.91 -4.86
CA ASN A 204 -52.93 -42.41 -6.20
C ASN A 204 -54.39 -41.94 -6.30
N GLY A 205 -54.60 -40.62 -6.27
CA GLY A 205 -55.91 -39.98 -6.35
C GLY A 205 -55.88 -38.85 -7.35
N ASN A 206 -56.28 -39.15 -8.59
CA ASN A 206 -56.49 -38.18 -9.66
C ASN A 206 -57.72 -37.33 -9.30
N GLY A 207 -57.49 -36.07 -8.92
CA GLY A 207 -58.54 -35.12 -8.51
C GLY A 207 -58.25 -33.74 -9.08
N ASN A 208 -58.84 -33.46 -10.23
CA ASN A 208 -58.84 -32.15 -10.90
C ASN A 208 -59.83 -31.22 -10.16
N GLY A 209 -59.39 -30.09 -9.61
CA GLY A 209 -60.32 -29.08 -9.09
C GLY A 209 -59.75 -27.99 -8.18
N ASN A 210 -59.75 -26.77 -8.72
CA ASN A 210 -59.72 -25.45 -8.07
C ASN A 210 -58.40 -24.93 -7.47
N GLY A 211 -57.76 -24.06 -8.27
CA GLY A 211 -56.67 -23.20 -7.87
C GLY A 211 -57.06 -22.22 -6.77
N ALA A 212 -56.36 -22.34 -5.64
CA ALA A 212 -56.13 -21.21 -4.76
C ALA A 212 -54.91 -20.46 -5.29
N SER A 213 -55.10 -19.20 -5.66
CA SER A 213 -54.03 -18.27 -5.99
C SER A 213 -53.16 -18.06 -4.74
N GLY A 214 -52.11 -18.87 -4.62
CA GLY A 214 -51.02 -18.60 -3.71
C GLY A 214 -50.21 -17.46 -4.29
N THR A 215 -50.36 -16.26 -3.74
CA THR A 215 -49.43 -15.16 -3.96
C THR A 215 -48.08 -15.61 -3.43
N THR A 216 -47.24 -16.15 -4.31
CA THR A 216 -45.81 -16.27 -4.06
C THR A 216 -45.28 -14.85 -3.92
N SER A 217 -44.95 -14.47 -2.68
CA SER A 217 -44.16 -13.27 -2.39
C SER A 217 -42.84 -13.40 -3.17
N ALA A 218 -42.78 -12.79 -4.36
CA ALA A 218 -41.56 -12.72 -5.14
C ALA A 218 -40.47 -12.13 -4.25
N ALA A 219 -39.31 -12.79 -4.18
CA ALA A 219 -38.15 -12.24 -3.51
C ALA A 219 -37.90 -10.81 -4.06
N PRO A 220 -37.63 -9.81 -3.21
CA PRO A 220 -37.38 -8.47 -3.67
C PRO A 220 -36.27 -8.50 -4.73
N ALA A 221 -36.54 -7.88 -5.88
CA ALA A 221 -35.58 -7.80 -6.96
C ALA A 221 -34.27 -7.20 -6.45
N ALA A 222 -33.14 -7.75 -6.90
CA ALA A 222 -31.83 -7.21 -6.56
C ALA A 222 -31.79 -5.70 -6.91
N PRO A 223 -31.22 -4.86 -6.04
CA PRO A 223 -31.18 -3.43 -6.27
C PRO A 223 -30.50 -3.13 -7.60
N THR A 224 -31.12 -2.28 -8.42
CA THR A 224 -30.57 -1.86 -9.71
C THR A 224 -29.32 -1.02 -9.48
N ILE A 225 -28.16 -1.50 -9.96
CA ILE A 225 -26.91 -0.75 -9.93
C ILE A 225 -26.98 0.36 -10.98
N THR A 226 -26.78 1.61 -10.53
CA THR A 226 -26.73 2.79 -11.40
C THR A 226 -25.26 3.07 -11.72
N PRO A 227 -24.83 2.96 -12.99
CA PRO A 227 -23.45 3.21 -13.36
C PRO A 227 -22.98 4.62 -12.95
N PHE A 228 -21.77 4.71 -12.40
CA PHE A 228 -21.13 5.99 -12.15
C PHE A 228 -20.81 6.68 -13.47
N ARG A 229 -20.70 8.02 -13.43
CA ARG A 229 -20.05 8.76 -14.51
C ARG A 229 -18.63 8.21 -14.66
N ARG A 230 -18.16 7.98 -15.89
CA ARG A 230 -16.77 7.57 -16.11
C ARG A 230 -15.81 8.62 -15.55
N TRP A 231 -14.79 8.18 -14.80
CA TRP A 231 -13.72 9.06 -14.35
C TRP A 231 -13.03 9.69 -15.57
N ASN A 232 -12.91 11.02 -15.57
CA ASN A 232 -12.26 11.76 -16.64
C ASN A 232 -10.88 12.20 -16.15
N TRP A 233 -9.84 11.54 -16.67
CA TRP A 233 -8.44 11.81 -16.30
C TRP A 233 -7.92 13.15 -16.84
N THR A 234 -8.58 13.73 -17.85
CA THR A 234 -8.19 15.03 -18.43
C THR A 234 -9.02 16.22 -17.93
N ASP A 235 -10.07 15.96 -17.14
CA ASP A 235 -10.91 17.00 -16.53
C ASP A 235 -10.13 17.73 -15.42
N THR A 236 -9.99 19.04 -15.58
CA THR A 236 -9.29 19.91 -14.62
C THR A 236 -9.94 19.91 -13.24
N ASN A 237 -11.23 19.57 -13.14
CA ASN A 237 -11.98 19.49 -11.89
C ASN A 237 -11.96 18.12 -11.23
N THR A 238 -11.56 17.07 -11.96
CA THR A 238 -11.46 15.71 -11.43
C THR A 238 -10.04 15.48 -10.91
N LYS A 239 -9.91 15.15 -9.63
CA LYS A 239 -8.63 14.95 -8.94
C LYS A 239 -8.72 13.76 -7.99
N ALA A 240 -7.71 12.90 -8.01
CA ALA A 240 -7.58 11.79 -7.08
C ALA A 240 -7.14 12.32 -5.71
N TYR A 241 -7.91 11.97 -4.68
CA TYR A 241 -7.49 11.94 -3.28
C TYR A 241 -7.72 10.51 -2.81
N GLY A 242 -6.69 9.69 -3.00
CA GLY A 242 -6.78 8.25 -2.84
C GLY A 242 -5.94 7.68 -1.73
N VAL A 243 -6.18 6.40 -1.45
CA VAL A 243 -5.38 5.58 -0.55
C VAL A 243 -5.25 4.17 -1.10
N SER A 244 -4.09 3.54 -0.89
CA SER A 244 -3.87 2.15 -1.25
C SER A 244 -4.35 1.19 -0.16
N LEU A 245 -4.74 -0.03 -0.53
CA LEU A 245 -5.02 -1.15 0.37
C LEU A 245 -3.86 -2.15 0.40
N GLY A 246 -2.64 -1.65 0.65
CA GLY A 246 -1.43 -2.44 0.75
C GLY A 246 -1.50 -3.49 1.85
N SER A 247 -0.76 -4.58 1.67
CA SER A 247 -0.80 -5.75 2.55
C SER A 247 -2.16 -6.43 2.71
N TRP A 248 -3.18 -6.10 1.91
CA TRP A 248 -4.47 -6.80 1.95
C TRP A 248 -4.47 -8.09 1.11
N LEU A 249 -4.19 -7.96 -0.19
CA LEU A 249 -4.17 -9.09 -1.13
C LEU A 249 -2.76 -9.52 -1.55
N VAL A 250 -1.74 -8.70 -1.25
CA VAL A 250 -0.32 -9.01 -1.45
C VAL A 250 0.41 -8.63 -0.18
N LEU A 251 1.00 -9.60 0.52
CA LEU A 251 1.58 -9.38 1.84
C LEU A 251 2.98 -8.74 1.77
N GLU A 252 3.19 -7.71 2.58
CA GLU A 252 4.50 -7.14 2.82
C GLU A 252 4.82 -7.18 4.31
N ARG A 253 5.82 -7.97 4.70
CA ARG A 253 6.17 -8.20 6.09
C ARG A 253 6.44 -6.91 6.85
N TRP A 254 7.03 -5.90 6.25
CA TRP A 254 7.31 -4.66 6.97
C TRP A 254 6.04 -3.96 7.51
N GLN A 255 4.85 -4.19 6.92
CA GLN A 255 3.58 -3.60 7.36
C GLN A 255 2.84 -4.43 8.42
N LEU A 256 3.18 -5.72 8.59
CA LEU A 256 2.49 -6.65 9.49
C LEU A 256 3.44 -7.71 10.07
N GLU A 257 4.63 -7.26 10.46
CA GLU A 257 5.76 -8.14 10.78
C GLU A 257 5.46 -9.17 11.87
N ASP A 258 4.90 -8.70 13.00
CA ASP A 258 4.59 -9.60 14.12
C ASP A 258 3.62 -10.71 13.70
N TRP A 259 2.61 -10.39 12.89
CA TRP A 259 1.64 -11.37 12.40
C TRP A 259 2.26 -12.37 11.42
N MET A 260 3.09 -11.90 10.48
CA MET A 260 3.75 -12.79 9.52
C MET A 260 4.74 -13.73 10.22
N VAL A 261 5.51 -13.21 11.17
CA VAL A 261 6.45 -14.01 11.97
C VAL A 261 5.70 -15.01 12.85
N GLN A 262 4.61 -14.60 13.49
CA GLN A 262 3.80 -15.48 14.33
C GLN A 262 3.21 -16.67 13.55
N ASN A 263 2.73 -16.44 12.33
CA ASN A 263 2.04 -17.47 11.55
C ASN A 263 2.99 -18.31 10.68
N GLY A 264 3.95 -17.64 10.03
CA GLY A 264 4.84 -18.21 9.02
C GLY A 264 6.30 -18.36 9.46
N GLY A 265 6.66 -17.91 10.67
CA GLY A 265 8.03 -18.04 11.19
C GLY A 265 8.95 -16.85 10.84
N PRO A 266 10.12 -16.76 11.50
CA PRO A 266 11.03 -15.61 11.37
C PRO A 266 11.67 -15.45 10.00
N ASP A 267 11.67 -16.50 9.17
CA ASP A 267 12.18 -16.50 7.80
C ASP A 267 11.11 -16.20 6.74
N ALA A 268 9.85 -15.94 7.13
CA ALA A 268 8.81 -15.49 6.21
C ALA A 268 9.08 -14.04 5.76
N TRP A 269 10.04 -13.86 4.84
CA TRP A 269 10.47 -12.54 4.35
C TRP A 269 9.50 -11.89 3.35
N ASP A 270 8.64 -12.71 2.74
CA ASP A 270 7.70 -12.37 1.68
C ASP A 270 6.49 -13.33 1.72
N GLU A 271 5.49 -13.09 0.87
CA GLU A 271 4.32 -13.99 0.77
C GLU A 271 4.69 -15.37 0.24
N TRP A 272 5.69 -15.47 -0.64
CA TRP A 272 6.21 -16.74 -1.15
C TRP A 272 6.62 -17.67 0.00
N ARG A 273 7.55 -17.21 0.85
CA ARG A 273 8.10 -18.01 1.96
C ARG A 273 7.07 -18.20 3.05
N PHE A 274 6.24 -17.19 3.31
CA PHE A 274 5.10 -17.32 4.22
C PHE A 274 4.18 -18.48 3.80
N THR A 275 3.81 -18.54 2.52
CA THR A 275 2.93 -19.59 2.00
C THR A 275 3.59 -20.97 2.04
N GLN A 276 4.88 -21.08 1.70
CA GLN A 276 5.64 -22.32 1.84
C GLN A 276 5.64 -22.83 3.29
N ASN A 277 5.91 -21.94 4.25
CA ASN A 277 6.02 -22.29 5.67
C ASN A 277 4.67 -22.71 6.26
N LEU A 278 3.57 -22.11 5.79
CA LEU A 278 2.21 -22.49 6.21
C LEU A 278 1.75 -23.84 5.62
N GLY A 279 2.19 -24.18 4.41
CA GLY A 279 1.74 -25.36 3.69
C GLY A 279 0.21 -25.41 3.57
N SER A 280 -0.40 -26.49 4.03
CA SER A 280 -1.86 -26.68 3.96
C SER A 280 -2.68 -25.64 4.75
N ARG A 281 -2.07 -24.93 5.71
CA ARG A 281 -2.75 -23.87 6.49
C ARG A 281 -2.86 -22.54 5.72
N ALA A 282 -2.15 -22.38 4.61
CA ALA A 282 -2.05 -21.10 3.93
C ALA A 282 -3.40 -20.51 3.54
N ALA A 283 -4.29 -21.33 2.96
CA ALA A 283 -5.59 -20.86 2.50
C ALA A 283 -6.46 -20.30 3.64
N SER A 284 -6.53 -20.98 4.80
CA SER A 284 -7.31 -20.51 5.94
C SER A 284 -6.70 -19.25 6.57
N VAL A 285 -5.38 -19.21 6.75
CA VAL A 285 -4.71 -18.06 7.38
C VAL A 285 -4.83 -16.81 6.50
N LEU A 286 -4.67 -16.95 5.18
CA LEU A 286 -4.85 -15.85 4.24
C LEU A 286 -6.31 -15.39 4.17
N ALA A 287 -7.28 -16.31 4.21
CA ALA A 287 -8.69 -15.94 4.24
C ALA A 287 -9.05 -15.14 5.51
N ASP A 288 -8.54 -15.57 6.68
CA ASP A 288 -8.75 -14.85 7.94
C ASP A 288 -8.13 -13.44 7.89
N HIS A 289 -6.92 -13.31 7.34
CA HIS A 289 -6.26 -12.03 7.11
C HIS A 289 -7.08 -11.13 6.17
N GLN A 290 -7.45 -11.63 4.99
CA GLN A 290 -8.21 -10.86 4.00
C GLN A 290 -9.57 -10.38 4.54
N ASN A 291 -10.18 -11.13 5.46
CA ASN A 291 -11.44 -10.77 6.10
C ASN A 291 -11.32 -9.77 7.25
N SER A 292 -10.14 -9.65 7.87
CA SER A 292 -9.93 -8.85 9.08
C SER A 292 -8.98 -7.67 8.90
N TRP A 293 -8.13 -7.68 7.86
CA TRP A 293 -7.17 -6.62 7.59
C TRP A 293 -7.82 -5.34 7.09
N VAL A 294 -8.78 -5.44 6.17
CA VAL A 294 -9.62 -4.32 5.74
C VAL A 294 -11.07 -4.66 6.06
N THR A 295 -11.69 -3.84 6.90
CA THR A 295 -13.08 -4.01 7.34
C THR A 295 -14.00 -2.98 6.69
N GLU A 296 -15.31 -3.21 6.75
CA GLU A 296 -16.28 -2.24 6.24
C GLU A 296 -16.22 -0.89 7.01
N ALA A 297 -15.92 -0.94 8.31
CA ALA A 297 -15.75 0.25 9.14
C ALA A 297 -14.51 1.07 8.75
N ASP A 298 -13.45 0.41 8.26
CA ASP A 298 -12.31 1.11 7.67
C ASP A 298 -12.77 1.89 6.42
N MET A 299 -13.59 1.29 5.57
CA MET A 299 -14.14 1.96 4.38
C MET A 299 -15.03 3.16 4.73
N ASP A 300 -15.81 3.08 5.82
CA ASP A 300 -16.57 4.23 6.35
C ASP A 300 -15.64 5.35 6.82
N THR A 301 -14.54 4.99 7.47
CA THR A 301 -13.51 5.96 7.90
C THR A 301 -12.90 6.68 6.70
N LEU A 302 -12.58 5.94 5.63
CA LEU A 302 -12.04 6.52 4.39
C LEU A 302 -13.05 7.42 3.67
N GLU A 303 -14.33 7.02 3.57
CA GLU A 303 -15.39 7.86 3.01
C GLU A 303 -15.56 9.15 3.83
N ASN A 304 -15.51 9.05 5.17
CA ASN A 304 -15.64 10.19 6.06
C ASN A 304 -14.49 11.19 5.93
N ALA A 305 -13.29 10.72 5.60
CA ALA A 305 -12.14 11.56 5.28
C ALA A 305 -12.23 12.16 3.87
N GLY A 306 -13.17 11.72 3.03
CA GLY A 306 -13.37 12.22 1.67
C GLY A 306 -12.48 11.54 0.62
N ILE A 307 -11.98 10.33 0.90
CA ILE A 307 -11.33 9.49 -0.11
C ILE A 307 -12.29 9.26 -1.27
N ASN A 308 -11.81 9.45 -2.50
CA ASN A 308 -12.60 9.27 -3.72
C ASN A 308 -12.04 8.18 -4.65
N LEU A 309 -10.87 7.64 -4.34
CA LEU A 309 -10.19 6.60 -5.11
C LEU A 309 -9.49 5.61 -4.17
N ILE A 310 -9.76 4.32 -4.36
CA ILE A 310 -9.07 3.22 -3.68
C ILE A 310 -8.14 2.53 -4.69
N ARG A 311 -6.84 2.44 -4.38
CA ARG A 311 -5.89 1.60 -5.15
C ARG A 311 -5.81 0.23 -4.50
N ILE A 312 -6.05 -0.82 -5.28
CA ILE A 312 -6.04 -2.21 -4.81
C ILE A 312 -4.87 -2.94 -5.46
N PRO A 313 -3.79 -3.23 -4.70
CA PRO A 313 -2.75 -4.15 -5.10
C PRO A 313 -3.30 -5.57 -5.32
N ILE A 314 -3.06 -6.15 -6.49
CA ILE A 314 -3.58 -7.46 -6.90
C ILE A 314 -2.43 -8.33 -7.40
N PRO A 315 -2.35 -9.59 -6.95
CA PRO A 315 -1.35 -10.51 -7.45
C PRO A 315 -1.81 -11.34 -8.65
N PHE A 316 -0.86 -11.79 -9.48
CA PHE A 316 -1.17 -12.65 -10.63
C PHE A 316 -1.86 -13.95 -10.22
N TRP A 317 -1.52 -14.52 -9.07
CA TRP A 317 -2.07 -15.80 -8.60
C TRP A 317 -3.55 -15.73 -8.22
N ALA A 318 -4.13 -14.52 -8.16
CA ALA A 318 -5.58 -14.34 -8.03
C ALA A 318 -6.33 -14.63 -9.34
N PHE A 319 -5.69 -14.51 -10.51
CA PHE A 319 -6.35 -14.53 -11.81
C PHE A 319 -5.82 -15.59 -12.78
N ILE A 320 -4.56 -16.00 -12.63
CA ILE A 320 -3.95 -17.03 -13.47
C ILE A 320 -3.33 -18.14 -12.62
N PRO A 321 -3.22 -19.38 -13.16
CA PRO A 321 -2.60 -20.48 -12.45
C PRO A 321 -1.14 -20.21 -12.05
N THR A 322 -0.77 -20.72 -10.88
CA THR A 322 0.62 -20.82 -10.46
C THR A 322 1.35 -21.93 -11.23
N VAL A 323 2.66 -21.79 -11.38
CA VAL A 323 3.54 -22.81 -11.96
C VAL A 323 4.59 -23.21 -10.94
N SER A 324 4.88 -24.51 -10.83
CA SER A 324 5.92 -24.98 -9.88
C SER A 324 7.24 -24.24 -10.10
N PRO A 325 7.90 -23.71 -9.04
CA PRO A 325 7.64 -23.97 -7.62
C PRO A 325 6.81 -22.89 -6.88
N GLU A 326 6.03 -22.06 -7.59
CA GLU A 326 5.19 -21.02 -6.99
C GLU A 326 4.22 -21.57 -5.93
N PRO A 327 4.33 -21.15 -4.65
CA PRO A 327 3.59 -21.74 -3.55
C PRO A 327 2.21 -21.11 -3.33
N PHE A 328 1.89 -20.02 -4.04
CA PHE A 328 0.77 -19.13 -3.73
C PHE A 328 -0.59 -19.83 -3.71
N VAL A 329 -1.44 -19.38 -2.78
CA VAL A 329 -2.86 -19.77 -2.74
C VAL A 329 -3.61 -18.99 -3.82
N THR A 330 -4.45 -19.66 -4.59
CA THR A 330 -5.17 -19.07 -5.75
C THR A 330 -6.67 -18.85 -5.52
N THR A 331 -7.20 -19.23 -4.36
CA THR A 331 -8.64 -19.21 -4.07
C THR A 331 -9.05 -18.03 -3.18
N GLY A 332 -10.32 -17.63 -3.23
CA GLY A 332 -10.91 -16.58 -2.36
C GLY A 332 -10.79 -15.13 -2.86
N TYR A 333 -9.85 -14.84 -3.77
CA TYR A 333 -9.61 -13.46 -4.24
C TYR A 333 -10.81 -12.81 -4.94
N MET A 334 -11.58 -13.56 -5.73
CA MET A 334 -12.72 -12.99 -6.47
C MET A 334 -13.83 -12.52 -5.52
N ASP A 335 -14.08 -13.26 -4.43
CA ASP A 335 -15.07 -12.88 -3.43
C ASP A 335 -14.63 -11.61 -2.68
N GLN A 336 -13.34 -11.51 -2.34
CA GLN A 336 -12.77 -10.31 -1.70
C GLN A 336 -12.87 -9.08 -2.62
N LEU A 337 -12.50 -9.22 -3.89
CA LEU A 337 -12.55 -8.13 -4.85
C LEU A 337 -13.99 -7.68 -5.12
N ASN A 338 -14.93 -8.61 -5.30
CA ASN A 338 -16.35 -8.29 -5.48
C ASN A 338 -16.94 -7.56 -4.26
N LYS A 339 -16.60 -8.03 -3.04
CA LYS A 339 -16.98 -7.37 -1.79
C LYS A 339 -16.45 -5.94 -1.73
N MET A 340 -15.18 -5.73 -2.06
CA MET A 340 -14.57 -4.40 -2.03
C MET A 340 -15.13 -3.45 -3.09
N LEU A 341 -15.38 -3.93 -4.32
CA LEU A 341 -16.05 -3.14 -5.35
C LEU A 341 -17.44 -2.69 -4.89
N GLN A 342 -18.21 -3.58 -4.24
CA GLN A 342 -19.50 -3.23 -3.65
C GLN A 342 -19.35 -2.16 -2.56
N TRP A 343 -18.39 -2.32 -1.65
CA TRP A 343 -18.13 -1.33 -0.59
C TRP A 343 -17.74 0.04 -1.13
N CYS A 344 -16.92 0.09 -2.19
CA CYS A 344 -16.53 1.34 -2.86
C CYS A 344 -17.72 1.97 -3.59
N TYR A 345 -18.49 1.18 -4.33
CA TYR A 345 -19.69 1.65 -5.02
C TYR A 345 -20.71 2.29 -4.06
N ASN A 346 -20.99 1.63 -2.93
CA ASN A 346 -21.94 2.14 -1.93
C ASN A 346 -21.53 3.50 -1.33
N ARG A 347 -20.24 3.85 -1.42
CA ARG A 347 -19.63 5.05 -0.83
C ARG A 347 -19.25 6.11 -1.86
N GLY A 348 -19.55 5.91 -3.15
CA GLY A 348 -19.19 6.88 -4.19
C GLY A 348 -17.69 6.90 -4.52
N MET A 349 -16.93 5.85 -4.18
CA MET A 349 -15.49 5.77 -4.42
C MET A 349 -15.18 5.00 -5.70
N TYR A 350 -14.21 5.51 -6.48
CA TYR A 350 -13.64 4.79 -7.62
C TYR A 350 -12.56 3.82 -7.16
N VAL A 351 -12.19 2.90 -8.05
CA VAL A 351 -11.17 1.88 -7.81
C VAL A 351 -10.14 1.88 -8.94
N MET A 352 -8.87 1.93 -8.55
CA MET A 352 -7.74 1.60 -9.40
C MET A 352 -7.28 0.19 -9.06
N LEU A 353 -7.27 -0.71 -10.03
CA LEU A 353 -6.74 -2.07 -9.85
C LEU A 353 -5.27 -2.07 -10.26
N ASP A 354 -4.38 -2.34 -9.31
CA ASP A 354 -2.94 -2.32 -9.54
C ASP A 354 -2.38 -3.73 -9.57
N LEU A 355 -1.76 -4.12 -10.69
CA LEU A 355 -1.16 -5.43 -10.88
C LEU A 355 0.21 -5.45 -10.17
N HIS A 356 0.13 -5.72 -8.88
CA HIS A 356 1.20 -5.43 -7.93
C HIS A 356 2.28 -6.52 -7.88
N ALA A 357 1.90 -7.76 -8.16
CA ALA A 357 2.81 -8.90 -8.19
C ALA A 357 2.70 -9.64 -9.53
N MET A 358 3.76 -9.55 -10.34
CA MET A 358 3.82 -10.18 -11.66
C MET A 358 4.52 -11.55 -11.62
N PRO A 359 4.21 -12.46 -12.56
CA PRO A 359 4.93 -13.72 -12.71
C PRO A 359 6.45 -13.54 -12.74
N GLY A 360 7.17 -14.28 -11.91
CA GLY A 360 8.63 -14.22 -11.82
C GLY A 360 9.21 -13.00 -11.11
N SER A 361 8.38 -12.17 -10.45
CA SER A 361 8.74 -10.92 -9.77
C SER A 361 9.36 -9.87 -10.70
N GLN A 362 8.73 -8.70 -10.79
CA GLN A 362 9.19 -7.61 -11.66
C GLN A 362 10.28 -6.73 -11.04
N ASN A 363 10.50 -6.82 -9.73
CA ASN A 363 11.43 -5.96 -9.01
C ASN A 363 12.32 -6.68 -7.99
N GLY A 364 12.03 -7.95 -7.70
CA GLY A 364 12.77 -8.75 -6.72
C GLY A 364 12.45 -8.41 -5.27
N ASP A 365 11.41 -7.61 -5.02
CA ASP A 365 11.03 -7.18 -3.67
C ASP A 365 9.83 -7.94 -3.12
N GLN A 366 9.67 -7.96 -1.80
CA GLN A 366 8.52 -8.59 -1.13
C GLN A 366 7.17 -8.06 -1.63
N SER A 367 7.10 -6.79 -2.06
CA SER A 367 5.92 -6.17 -2.67
C SER A 367 5.45 -6.90 -3.94
N SER A 368 6.36 -7.56 -4.66
CA SER A 368 6.01 -8.41 -5.81
C SER A 368 5.62 -9.85 -5.43
N GLY A 369 5.46 -10.13 -4.13
CA GLY A 369 5.18 -11.45 -3.58
C GLY A 369 6.41 -12.34 -3.37
N HIS A 370 7.55 -12.00 -3.99
CA HIS A 370 8.79 -12.76 -3.85
C HIS A 370 10.03 -11.87 -3.80
N ASN A 371 10.67 -11.83 -2.64
CA ASN A 371 11.96 -11.22 -2.40
C ASN A 371 13.07 -12.12 -2.95
N THR A 372 13.67 -11.69 -4.06
CA THR A 372 14.68 -12.47 -4.80
C THR A 372 15.65 -11.57 -5.55
N THR A 373 16.90 -11.99 -5.65
CA THR A 373 17.89 -11.33 -6.53
C THR A 373 17.75 -11.78 -7.99
N ASN A 374 17.09 -12.92 -8.22
CA ASN A 374 16.91 -13.49 -9.54
C ASN A 374 15.56 -13.07 -10.14
N ILE A 375 15.50 -11.84 -10.64
CA ILE A 375 14.30 -11.26 -11.27
C ILE A 375 14.02 -11.96 -12.62
N GLN A 376 12.90 -12.68 -12.71
CA GLN A 376 12.54 -13.51 -13.87
C GLN A 376 11.37 -12.97 -14.71
N TRP A 377 10.73 -11.86 -14.29
CA TRP A 377 9.63 -11.25 -15.04
C TRP A 377 9.99 -10.87 -16.48
N PHE A 378 11.24 -10.50 -16.74
CA PHE A 378 11.73 -10.12 -18.07
C PHE A 378 11.89 -11.30 -19.05
N SER A 379 11.72 -12.55 -18.60
CA SER A 379 11.73 -13.71 -19.50
C SER A 379 10.49 -13.75 -20.39
N GLN A 380 10.62 -14.28 -21.60
CA GLN A 380 9.49 -14.39 -22.54
C GLN A 380 8.30 -15.16 -21.95
N ALA A 381 8.56 -16.23 -21.19
CA ALA A 381 7.51 -17.02 -20.55
C ALA A 381 6.71 -16.21 -19.51
N ASN A 382 7.40 -15.45 -18.65
CA ASN A 382 6.73 -14.62 -17.66
C ASN A 382 6.07 -13.38 -18.27
N GLN A 383 6.60 -12.84 -19.37
CA GLN A 383 5.93 -11.81 -20.17
C GLN A 383 4.60 -12.31 -20.77
N ALA A 384 4.56 -13.52 -21.34
CA ALA A 384 3.33 -14.10 -21.88
C ALA A 384 2.28 -14.38 -20.77
N ARG A 385 2.72 -14.84 -19.59
CA ARG A 385 1.84 -14.97 -18.43
C ARG A 385 1.32 -13.61 -17.94
N SER A 386 2.17 -12.59 -17.97
CA SER A 386 1.80 -11.21 -17.63
C SER A 386 0.75 -10.64 -18.57
N ASP A 387 0.89 -10.86 -19.89
CA ASP A 387 -0.12 -10.46 -20.88
C ASP A 387 -1.47 -11.17 -20.60
N THR A 388 -1.42 -12.45 -20.25
CA THR A 388 -2.62 -13.22 -19.86
C THR A 388 -3.26 -12.66 -18.59
N PHE A 389 -2.44 -12.29 -17.60
CA PHE A 389 -2.92 -11.69 -16.36
C PHE A 389 -3.66 -10.36 -16.62
N VAL A 390 -3.07 -9.46 -17.43
CA VAL A 390 -3.72 -8.20 -17.83
C VAL A 390 -5.07 -8.47 -18.50
N GLU A 391 -5.13 -9.34 -19.51
CA GLU A 391 -6.38 -9.68 -20.22
C GLU A 391 -7.45 -10.23 -19.25
N LYS A 392 -7.07 -11.09 -18.30
CA LYS A 392 -8.01 -11.66 -17.31
C LYS A 392 -8.55 -10.62 -16.36
N VAL A 393 -7.72 -9.67 -15.91
CA VAL A 393 -8.17 -8.60 -15.01
C VAL A 393 -9.13 -7.65 -15.74
N VAL A 394 -8.80 -7.19 -16.96
CA VAL A 394 -9.71 -6.29 -17.70
C VAL A 394 -11.02 -6.98 -18.08
N GLN A 395 -10.98 -8.27 -18.44
CA GLN A 395 -12.18 -9.05 -18.73
C GLN A 395 -13.09 -9.16 -17.50
N TRP A 396 -12.52 -9.48 -16.33
CA TRP A 396 -13.28 -9.53 -15.09
C TRP A 396 -13.82 -8.14 -14.68
N ALA A 397 -12.97 -7.11 -14.73
CA ALA A 397 -13.35 -5.76 -14.33
C ALA A 397 -14.49 -5.19 -15.19
N THR A 398 -14.47 -5.44 -16.51
CA THR A 398 -15.55 -5.00 -17.43
C THR A 398 -16.85 -5.79 -17.30
N THR A 399 -16.81 -7.02 -16.79
CA THR A 399 -18.00 -7.87 -16.60
C THR A 399 -18.62 -7.74 -15.21
N SER A 400 -17.91 -7.10 -14.27
CA SER A 400 -18.43 -6.79 -12.94
C SER A 400 -19.67 -5.89 -13.02
N PRO A 401 -20.71 -6.12 -12.18
CA PRO A 401 -21.83 -5.19 -12.07
C PRO A 401 -21.39 -3.79 -11.59
N TYR A 402 -20.22 -3.70 -10.94
CA TYR A 402 -19.62 -2.44 -10.48
C TYR A 402 -18.58 -1.87 -11.44
N SER A 403 -18.49 -2.37 -12.68
CA SER A 403 -17.47 -1.97 -13.67
C SER A 403 -17.30 -0.47 -13.86
N SER A 404 -18.36 0.33 -13.68
CA SER A 404 -18.31 1.80 -13.82
C SER A 404 -17.41 2.51 -12.80
N ILE A 405 -17.09 1.89 -11.67
CA ILE A 405 -16.21 2.49 -10.64
C ILE A 405 -14.73 2.19 -10.88
N VAL A 406 -14.42 1.21 -11.74
CA VAL A 406 -13.02 0.89 -12.08
C VAL A 406 -12.51 1.97 -13.02
N ASN A 407 -11.66 2.87 -12.52
CA ASN A 407 -11.20 4.04 -13.27
C ASN A 407 -9.92 3.79 -14.08
N SER A 408 -9.10 2.81 -13.68
CA SER A 408 -7.89 2.41 -14.39
C SER A 408 -7.35 1.05 -13.94
N ILE A 409 -6.47 0.47 -14.77
CA ILE A 409 -5.60 -0.65 -14.42
C ILE A 409 -4.14 -0.17 -14.41
N GLY A 410 -3.45 -0.33 -13.28
CA GLY A 410 -1.98 -0.24 -13.21
C GLY A 410 -1.39 -1.57 -13.67
N VAL A 411 -0.86 -1.62 -14.90
CA VAL A 411 -0.60 -2.91 -15.57
C VAL A 411 0.66 -3.64 -15.06
N VAL A 412 1.52 -2.94 -14.32
CA VAL A 412 2.57 -3.53 -13.48
C VAL A 412 3.05 -2.48 -12.49
N ASN A 413 3.06 -2.85 -11.21
CA ASN A 413 3.68 -2.04 -10.17
C ASN A 413 5.21 -2.10 -10.27
N GLU A 414 5.87 -0.94 -10.26
CA GLU A 414 7.30 -0.86 -9.96
C GLU A 414 8.26 -1.82 -10.72
N PRO A 415 8.15 -2.02 -12.06
CA PRO A 415 9.06 -2.91 -12.76
C PRO A 415 10.49 -2.37 -12.69
N ARG A 416 11.46 -3.16 -12.24
CA ARG A 416 12.83 -2.68 -12.04
C ARG A 416 13.61 -2.62 -13.35
N VAL A 417 13.49 -1.50 -14.09
CA VAL A 417 14.19 -1.30 -15.38
C VAL A 417 15.66 -0.91 -15.24
N VAL A 418 16.19 -0.93 -14.02
CA VAL A 418 17.57 -0.62 -13.66
C VAL A 418 18.35 -1.88 -13.28
N SER A 419 19.68 -1.77 -13.34
CA SER A 419 20.63 -2.77 -12.85
C SER A 419 20.86 -2.62 -11.33
N ASP A 420 21.75 -3.44 -10.75
CA ASP A 420 22.11 -3.40 -9.32
C ASP A 420 22.85 -2.13 -8.89
N ASP A 421 23.48 -1.44 -9.84
CA ASP A 421 24.08 -0.13 -9.64
C ASP A 421 23.11 1.04 -9.86
N TRP A 422 21.82 0.77 -10.07
CA TRP A 422 20.77 1.75 -10.38
C TRP A 422 20.93 2.49 -11.71
N SER A 423 21.87 2.07 -12.56
CA SER A 423 21.93 2.53 -13.94
C SER A 423 20.79 1.93 -14.77
N LEU A 424 20.35 2.64 -15.80
CA LEU A 424 19.32 2.15 -16.71
C LEU A 424 19.79 0.85 -17.38
N ASN A 425 19.00 -0.21 -17.23
CA ASN A 425 19.20 -1.45 -17.97
C ASN A 425 18.36 -1.41 -19.25
N THR A 426 19.01 -1.07 -20.37
CA THR A 426 18.32 -0.88 -21.66
C THR A 426 17.47 -2.08 -22.08
N THR A 427 17.93 -3.30 -21.82
CA THR A 427 17.16 -4.52 -22.14
C THR A 427 15.89 -4.62 -21.31
N ARG A 428 15.98 -4.44 -19.99
CA ARG A 428 14.81 -4.45 -19.08
C ARG A 428 13.83 -3.33 -19.44
N PHE A 429 14.35 -2.14 -19.76
CA PHE A 429 13.55 -1.01 -20.21
C PHE A 429 12.79 -1.33 -21.51
N GLN A 430 13.45 -1.86 -22.54
CA GLN A 430 12.81 -2.22 -23.82
C GLN A 430 11.74 -3.31 -23.67
N ILE A 431 11.98 -4.31 -22.82
CA ILE A 431 10.99 -5.36 -22.51
C ILE A 431 9.77 -4.74 -21.82
N THR A 432 9.99 -3.86 -20.84
CA THR A 432 8.92 -3.14 -20.13
C THR A 432 8.13 -2.24 -21.05
N GLN A 433 8.79 -1.48 -21.92
CA GLN A 433 8.12 -0.65 -22.92
C GLN A 433 7.28 -1.49 -23.90
N SER A 434 7.80 -2.64 -24.33
CA SER A 434 7.06 -3.58 -25.18
C SER A 434 5.84 -4.16 -24.46
N PHE A 435 5.96 -4.48 -23.17
CA PHE A 435 4.84 -4.92 -22.33
C PHE A 435 3.77 -3.83 -22.20
N TYR A 436 4.18 -2.57 -21.99
CA TYR A 436 3.26 -1.45 -21.92
C TYR A 436 2.51 -1.22 -23.23
N GLU A 437 3.15 -1.38 -24.38
CA GLU A 437 2.45 -1.28 -25.66
C GLU A 437 1.37 -2.37 -25.80
N ARG A 438 1.70 -3.63 -25.51
CA ARG A 438 0.71 -4.73 -25.57
C ARG A 438 -0.43 -4.54 -24.55
N SER A 439 -0.11 -4.07 -23.36
CA SER A 439 -1.08 -3.81 -22.30
C SER A 439 -2.00 -2.63 -22.63
N TYR A 440 -1.46 -1.58 -23.26
CA TYR A 440 -2.24 -0.44 -23.72
C TYR A 440 -3.25 -0.84 -24.79
N GLN A 441 -2.85 -1.67 -25.78
CA GLN A 441 -3.79 -2.20 -26.78
C GLN A 441 -4.90 -3.04 -26.14
N THR A 442 -4.57 -3.83 -25.12
CA THR A 442 -5.55 -4.60 -24.34
C THR A 442 -6.52 -3.68 -23.61
N CYS A 443 -6.02 -2.66 -22.92
CA CYS A 443 -6.84 -1.67 -22.21
C CYS A 443 -7.75 -0.86 -23.16
N LEU A 444 -7.27 -0.49 -24.35
CA LEU A 444 -8.06 0.15 -25.40
C LEU A 444 -9.21 -0.74 -25.88
N LYS A 445 -8.96 -2.03 -26.14
CA LYS A 445 -9.98 -3.01 -26.55
C LYS A 445 -11.14 -3.09 -25.55
N TYR A 446 -10.83 -3.07 -24.26
CA TYR A 446 -11.83 -3.11 -23.18
C TYR A 446 -12.32 -1.74 -22.73
N LYS A 447 -11.80 -0.65 -23.32
CA LYS A 447 -12.11 0.74 -22.97
C LYS A 447 -11.91 1.04 -21.49
N ILE A 448 -10.88 0.48 -20.85
CA ILE A 448 -10.47 0.84 -19.48
C ILE A 448 -9.14 1.62 -19.56
N PRO A 449 -8.99 2.77 -18.88
CA PRO A 449 -7.72 3.50 -18.85
C PRO A 449 -6.58 2.68 -18.21
N MET A 450 -5.36 2.90 -18.68
CA MET A 450 -4.13 2.27 -18.18
C MET A 450 -3.29 3.30 -17.40
N THR A 451 -2.85 2.95 -16.20
CA THR A 451 -1.70 3.62 -15.57
C THR A 451 -0.43 2.79 -15.82
N PHE A 452 0.72 3.45 -15.92
CA PHE A 452 2.01 2.79 -16.06
C PHE A 452 3.07 3.44 -15.18
N HIS A 453 3.81 2.63 -14.44
CA HIS A 453 4.89 3.10 -13.58
C HIS A 453 6.18 3.36 -14.38
N ASN A 454 6.99 4.35 -14.00
CA ASN A 454 8.23 4.69 -14.74
C ASN A 454 9.37 3.67 -14.62
N GLY A 455 9.22 2.68 -13.74
CA GLY A 455 10.13 1.56 -13.56
C GLY A 455 11.42 1.87 -12.78
N PHE A 456 11.39 2.90 -11.93
CA PHE A 456 12.57 3.44 -11.24
C PHE A 456 13.61 4.00 -12.22
N ALA A 457 13.14 4.61 -13.30
CA ALA A 457 14.02 5.30 -14.23
C ALA A 457 14.95 6.24 -13.45
N PRO A 458 16.27 6.23 -13.73
CA PRO A 458 17.21 7.06 -12.99
C PRO A 458 17.09 8.52 -13.40
N GLY A 459 17.55 9.42 -12.53
CA GLY A 459 17.62 10.85 -12.78
C GLY A 459 16.48 11.66 -12.13
N THR A 460 16.45 12.92 -12.51
CA THR A 460 15.45 13.93 -12.15
C THR A 460 14.06 13.58 -12.70
N VAL A 461 13.01 14.23 -12.20
CA VAL A 461 11.63 13.99 -12.67
C VAL A 461 11.53 14.23 -14.18
N LEU A 462 12.15 15.31 -14.67
CA LEU A 462 12.14 15.63 -16.10
C LEU A 462 12.89 14.59 -16.94
N GLU A 463 14.01 14.06 -16.46
CA GLU A 463 14.76 13.00 -17.16
C GLU A 463 13.95 11.71 -17.26
N LYS A 464 13.28 11.30 -16.17
CA LYS A 464 12.38 10.13 -16.17
C LYS A 464 11.23 10.31 -17.15
N MET A 465 10.58 11.48 -17.13
CA MET A 465 9.50 11.79 -18.06
C MET A 465 10.00 11.80 -19.51
N ASN A 466 11.16 12.40 -19.78
CA ASN A 466 11.73 12.42 -21.13
C ASN A 466 12.10 11.04 -21.65
N LEU A 467 12.57 10.13 -20.78
CA LEU A 467 12.81 8.73 -21.16
C LEU A 467 11.53 8.04 -21.66
N TRP A 468 10.39 8.31 -21.02
CA TRP A 468 9.08 7.74 -21.39
C TRP A 468 8.30 8.56 -22.42
N ARG A 469 8.75 9.78 -22.76
CA ARG A 469 8.07 10.66 -23.73
C ARG A 469 7.79 9.97 -25.07
N PRO A 470 8.74 9.23 -25.68
CA PRO A 470 8.46 8.52 -26.93
C PRO A 470 7.36 7.47 -26.82
N PHE A 471 7.18 6.85 -25.65
CA PHE A 471 6.11 5.88 -25.43
C PHE A 471 4.74 6.56 -25.33
N VAL A 472 4.63 7.70 -24.64
CA VAL A 472 3.34 8.36 -24.43
C VAL A 472 2.91 9.25 -25.60
N GLN A 473 3.84 9.58 -26.49
CA GLN A 473 3.57 10.40 -27.67
C GLN A 473 2.41 9.80 -28.48
N ASP A 474 1.44 10.65 -28.83
CA ASP A 474 0.26 10.32 -29.64
C ASP A 474 -0.73 9.32 -29.02
N LYS A 475 -0.60 8.98 -27.73
CA LYS A 475 -1.58 8.17 -27.00
C LYS A 475 -2.72 9.05 -26.44
N ASP A 476 -3.90 8.47 -26.26
CA ASP A 476 -5.07 9.20 -25.73
C ASP A 476 -4.86 9.50 -24.23
N PRO A 477 -4.81 10.77 -23.82
CA PRO A 477 -4.61 11.15 -22.42
C PRO A 477 -5.77 10.78 -21.48
N ASN A 478 -6.93 10.35 -22.01
CA ASN A 478 -7.99 9.73 -21.22
C ASN A 478 -7.81 8.23 -20.99
N MET A 479 -6.93 7.59 -21.75
CA MET A 479 -6.70 6.15 -21.74
C MET A 479 -5.31 5.75 -21.24
N LEU A 480 -4.38 6.69 -21.12
CA LEU A 480 -3.05 6.47 -20.58
C LEU A 480 -2.72 7.53 -19.53
N ILE A 481 -2.19 7.09 -18.38
CA ILE A 481 -1.82 7.93 -17.26
C ILE A 481 -0.42 7.50 -16.79
N TYR A 482 0.47 8.46 -16.60
CA TYR A 482 1.80 8.22 -16.03
C TYR A 482 1.68 8.11 -14.51
N GLU A 483 2.28 7.07 -13.94
CA GLU A 483 2.33 6.82 -12.50
C GLU A 483 3.77 6.94 -12.00
N ASP A 484 3.95 7.71 -10.92
CA ASP A 484 5.21 7.75 -10.17
C ASP A 484 4.96 7.53 -8.68
N HIS A 485 5.97 7.03 -7.99
CA HIS A 485 5.96 6.71 -6.57
C HIS A 485 6.99 7.55 -5.80
N PRO A 486 6.76 8.87 -5.65
CA PRO A 486 7.73 9.74 -5.00
C PRO A 486 7.74 9.55 -3.47
N TYR A 487 8.93 9.27 -2.93
CA TYR A 487 9.24 9.32 -1.50
C TYR A 487 10.35 10.34 -1.20
N PRO A 488 10.18 11.65 -1.50
CA PRO A 488 11.28 12.62 -1.49
C PRO A 488 11.84 12.89 -0.09
N GLY A 489 11.10 12.60 0.98
CA GLY A 489 11.59 12.64 2.36
C GLY A 489 12.45 11.43 2.77
N TRP A 490 12.58 10.42 1.91
CA TRP A 490 13.14 9.12 2.28
C TRP A 490 13.88 8.46 1.09
N PHE A 491 14.58 7.34 1.32
CA PHE A 491 15.37 6.63 0.30
C PHE A 491 16.47 7.40 -0.43
N GLN A 492 16.79 8.63 -0.01
CA GLN A 492 17.91 9.40 -0.54
C GLN A 492 19.15 9.25 0.34
N THR A 493 20.33 9.28 -0.27
CA THR A 493 21.60 9.29 0.44
C THR A 493 22.52 10.38 -0.14
N PRO A 494 22.94 11.37 0.67
CA PRO A 494 22.56 11.60 2.07
C PRO A 494 21.06 11.90 2.24
N GLU A 495 20.57 11.80 3.47
CA GLU A 495 19.20 12.19 3.83
C GLU A 495 18.89 13.61 3.35
N PRO A 496 17.70 13.84 2.79
CA PRO A 496 17.34 15.16 2.32
C PRO A 496 16.95 16.06 3.49
N GLY A 497 17.38 17.32 3.43
CA GLY A 497 16.83 18.40 4.25
C GLY A 497 15.48 18.88 3.70
N ALA A 498 14.76 19.72 4.46
CA ALA A 498 13.45 20.25 4.06
C ALA A 498 13.45 20.90 2.66
N ASP A 499 14.50 21.66 2.32
CA ASP A 499 14.62 22.34 1.03
C ASP A 499 14.76 21.36 -0.14
N ALA A 500 15.48 20.25 0.06
CA ALA A 500 15.65 19.21 -0.96
C ALA A 500 14.34 18.43 -1.16
N ILE A 501 13.61 18.14 -0.07
CA ILE A 501 12.29 17.53 -0.11
C ILE A 501 11.32 18.42 -0.90
N GLN A 502 11.24 19.70 -0.54
CA GLN A 502 10.40 20.68 -1.22
C GLN A 502 10.76 20.78 -2.70
N SER A 503 12.05 20.92 -3.01
CA SER A 503 12.53 21.03 -4.40
C SER A 503 12.08 19.83 -5.25
N SER A 504 12.18 18.62 -4.69
CA SER A 504 11.73 17.40 -5.38
C SER A 504 10.21 17.37 -5.60
N VAL A 505 9.41 17.79 -4.62
CA VAL A 505 7.95 17.89 -4.78
C VAL A 505 7.58 18.94 -5.84
N CYS A 506 8.21 20.11 -5.80
CA CYS A 506 7.95 21.18 -6.77
C CYS A 506 8.36 20.81 -8.19
N GLU A 507 9.37 19.96 -8.38
CA GLU A 507 9.78 19.46 -9.69
C GLU A 507 8.64 18.69 -10.39
N TYR A 508 7.89 17.86 -9.65
CA TYR A 508 6.70 17.21 -10.19
C TYR A 508 5.62 18.21 -10.62
N GLY A 509 5.40 19.25 -9.81
CA GLY A 509 4.48 20.35 -10.15
C GLY A 509 4.88 21.05 -11.45
N ALA A 510 6.18 21.30 -11.65
CA ALA A 510 6.68 21.95 -12.87
C ALA A 510 6.66 21.03 -14.10
N ALA A 511 6.99 19.75 -13.94
CA ALA A 511 7.16 18.81 -15.05
C ALA A 511 5.85 18.18 -15.53
N GLY A 512 4.96 17.80 -14.60
CA GLY A 512 3.69 17.11 -14.92
C GLY A 512 2.83 17.81 -15.98
N PRO A 513 2.64 19.15 -15.92
CA PRO A 513 1.87 19.92 -16.90
C PRO A 513 2.42 19.88 -18.33
N GLN A 514 3.73 19.64 -18.47
CA GLN A 514 4.43 19.57 -19.75
C GLN A 514 4.46 18.14 -20.32
N PHE A 515 3.89 17.19 -19.58
CA PHE A 515 3.83 15.79 -20.00
C PHE A 515 2.57 15.54 -20.85
N PRO A 516 2.66 14.77 -21.96
CA PRO A 516 1.54 14.60 -22.91
C PRO A 516 0.30 13.91 -22.32
N VAL A 517 0.43 13.25 -21.18
CA VAL A 517 -0.65 12.55 -20.48
C VAL A 517 -0.71 12.95 -19.01
N PRO A 518 -1.86 12.79 -18.32
CA PRO A 518 -1.98 13.05 -16.90
C PRO A 518 -0.96 12.25 -16.07
N VAL A 519 -0.52 12.84 -14.96
CA VAL A 519 0.43 12.26 -14.01
C VAL A 519 -0.28 12.07 -12.67
N ILE A 520 -0.28 10.84 -12.17
CA ILE A 520 -0.74 10.50 -10.82
C ILE A 520 0.44 10.07 -9.96
N MET A 521 0.48 10.55 -8.71
CA MET A 521 1.37 9.96 -7.71
C MET A 521 0.67 8.74 -7.12
N GLY A 522 0.98 7.56 -7.65
CA GLY A 522 0.33 6.29 -7.32
C GLY A 522 0.67 5.79 -5.91
N GLU A 523 1.83 6.21 -5.41
CA GLU A 523 2.26 6.00 -4.03
C GLU A 523 3.08 7.19 -3.53
N PHE A 524 2.82 7.62 -2.31
CA PHE A 524 3.63 8.56 -1.55
C PHE A 524 3.24 8.46 -0.09
N SER A 525 4.03 8.99 0.84
CA SER A 525 3.64 9.02 2.26
C SER A 525 4.14 10.26 2.99
N ALA A 526 3.95 10.30 4.31
CA ALA A 526 4.49 11.35 5.16
C ALA A 526 5.92 11.03 5.66
N ILE A 527 6.52 9.92 5.22
CA ILE A 527 7.82 9.47 5.67
C ILE A 527 8.90 10.52 5.36
N GLN A 528 9.70 10.86 6.36
CA GLN A 528 10.71 11.90 6.23
C GLN A 528 11.85 11.74 7.25
N SER A 529 13.05 12.16 6.86
CA SER A 529 14.29 12.09 7.64
C SER A 529 14.46 13.21 8.68
N LEU A 530 13.63 14.26 8.67
CA LEU A 530 13.70 15.41 9.59
C LEU A 530 13.12 15.11 10.99
N ASN A 531 12.47 13.95 11.15
CA ASN A 531 11.87 13.49 12.40
C ASN A 531 10.94 14.52 13.09
N SER A 532 10.06 15.18 12.32
CA SER A 532 9.19 16.25 12.82
C SER A 532 7.70 16.04 12.51
N ASN A 533 6.87 16.00 13.57
CA ASN A 533 5.40 15.88 13.47
C ASN A 533 4.78 17.09 12.78
N SER A 534 5.22 18.29 13.15
CA SER A 534 4.71 19.53 12.55
C SER A 534 5.07 19.61 11.07
N TYR A 535 6.25 19.11 10.70
CA TYR A 535 6.65 19.04 9.30
C TYR A 535 5.83 18.02 8.53
N ALA A 536 5.50 16.85 9.11
CA ALA A 536 4.72 15.82 8.44
C ALA A 536 3.38 16.35 7.89
N GLN A 537 2.66 17.17 8.66
CA GLN A 537 1.42 17.78 8.18
C GLN A 537 1.67 18.76 7.03
N SER A 538 2.57 19.74 7.19
CA SER A 538 2.86 20.71 6.13
C SER A 538 3.45 20.05 4.87
N TYR A 539 4.18 18.95 5.05
CA TYR A 539 4.73 18.16 3.97
C TYR A 539 3.62 17.45 3.18
N LEU A 540 2.64 16.85 3.88
CA LEU A 540 1.45 16.30 3.23
C LEU A 540 0.66 17.38 2.49
N GLU A 541 0.42 18.55 3.11
CA GLU A 541 -0.28 19.66 2.48
C GLU A 541 0.40 20.12 1.18
N MET A 542 1.73 20.27 1.19
CA MET A 542 2.53 20.59 0.00
C MET A 542 2.42 19.51 -1.09
N GLN A 543 2.57 18.23 -0.72
CA GLN A 543 2.45 17.10 -1.66
C GLN A 543 1.07 17.07 -2.30
N PHE A 544 0.01 17.10 -1.49
CA PHE A 544 -1.38 17.12 -1.92
C PHE A 544 -1.66 18.28 -2.87
N ALA A 545 -1.30 19.51 -2.50
CA ALA A 545 -1.52 20.70 -3.31
C ALA A 545 -0.79 20.64 -4.66
N THR A 546 0.46 20.16 -4.67
CA THR A 546 1.32 20.14 -5.85
C THR A 546 0.98 19.00 -6.79
N TYR A 547 0.76 17.78 -6.28
CA TYR A 547 0.40 16.63 -7.10
C TYR A 547 -0.97 16.79 -7.76
N ALA A 548 -1.85 17.56 -7.13
CA ALA A 548 -3.15 17.94 -7.69
C ALA A 548 -3.07 18.99 -8.82
N TRP A 549 -1.89 19.54 -9.14
CA TRP A 549 -1.71 20.27 -10.39
C TRP A 549 -1.92 19.35 -11.61
N SER A 550 -1.68 18.04 -11.44
CA SER A 550 -1.99 17.02 -12.43
C SER A 550 -3.21 16.17 -12.05
N ALA A 551 -3.09 14.85 -11.97
CA ALA A 551 -4.23 13.95 -11.68
C ALA A 551 -4.52 13.79 -10.18
N GLY A 552 -3.61 14.25 -9.30
CA GLY A 552 -3.71 14.04 -7.86
C GLY A 552 -2.80 12.93 -7.36
N SER A 553 -3.18 12.31 -6.24
CA SER A 553 -2.29 11.38 -5.53
C SER A 553 -3.04 10.30 -4.75
N ILE A 554 -2.35 9.21 -4.47
CA ILE A 554 -2.82 8.04 -3.74
C ILE A 554 -1.82 7.75 -2.62
N PHE A 555 -2.26 7.90 -1.37
CA PHE A 555 -1.39 7.71 -0.20
C PHE A 555 -1.07 6.22 0.01
N TRP A 556 0.21 5.94 0.22
CA TRP A 556 0.72 4.64 0.64
C TRP A 556 1.07 4.69 2.14
N ASN A 557 0.32 4.06 3.03
CA ASN A 557 -0.76 3.09 2.81
C ASN A 557 -1.94 3.34 3.76
N PHE A 558 -3.08 2.65 3.60
CA PHE A 558 -4.21 2.84 4.50
C PHE A 558 -3.86 2.52 5.97
N LYS A 559 -3.04 1.49 6.19
CA LYS A 559 -2.63 1.01 7.52
C LYS A 559 -1.26 0.34 7.48
N ALA A 560 -0.45 0.57 8.51
CA ALA A 560 0.82 -0.12 8.75
C ALA A 560 0.97 -0.44 10.25
N SER A 561 1.16 -1.72 10.59
CA SER A 561 1.23 -2.18 11.98
C SER A 561 2.63 -2.01 12.56
N SER A 562 2.72 -1.44 13.76
CA SER A 562 3.98 -1.43 14.52
C SER A 562 4.34 -2.84 15.01
N SER A 563 5.64 -3.17 14.99
CA SER A 563 6.18 -4.41 15.53
C SER A 563 6.74 -4.25 16.94
N GLN A 564 6.56 -5.26 17.78
CA GLN A 564 7.25 -5.37 19.07
C GLN A 564 8.70 -5.86 18.92
N ASN A 565 9.01 -6.56 17.84
CA ASN A 565 10.33 -7.13 17.56
C ASN A 565 10.74 -6.81 16.11
N PRO A 566 10.96 -5.52 15.79
CA PRO A 566 11.15 -5.09 14.40
C PRO A 566 12.44 -5.67 13.80
N VAL A 567 12.30 -6.26 12.61
CA VAL A 567 13.39 -6.67 11.72
C VAL A 567 13.25 -5.96 10.36
N LEU A 568 12.06 -6.02 9.76
CA LEU A 568 11.70 -5.27 8.56
C LEU A 568 10.82 -4.05 8.85
N ALA A 569 9.95 -4.14 9.86
CA ALA A 569 9.15 -3.00 10.28
C ALA A 569 10.06 -1.86 10.73
N LEU A 570 9.65 -0.63 10.41
CA LEU A 570 10.34 0.56 10.90
C LEU A 570 9.97 0.81 12.36
N SER A 571 10.62 1.80 12.98
CA SER A 571 10.22 2.25 14.31
C SER A 571 8.76 2.71 14.30
N LYS A 572 8.05 2.55 15.43
CA LYS A 572 6.62 2.88 15.57
C LYS A 572 6.23 4.23 14.96
N ASN A 573 7.06 5.23 15.16
CA ASN A 573 6.79 6.58 14.69
C ASN A 573 6.95 6.70 13.16
N LEU A 574 7.92 6.00 12.56
CA LEU A 574 8.05 5.95 11.10
C LEU A 574 6.91 5.13 10.49
N MET A 575 6.49 4.04 11.14
CA MET A 575 5.31 3.27 10.72
C MET A 575 4.05 4.13 10.71
N GLN A 576 3.87 5.02 11.70
CA GLN A 576 2.75 5.96 11.70
C GLN A 576 2.72 6.85 10.45
N LEU A 577 3.87 7.27 9.92
CA LEU A 577 3.95 8.11 8.72
C LEU A 577 3.58 7.38 7.42
N TYR A 578 3.44 6.05 7.47
CA TYR A 578 2.89 5.21 6.40
C TYR A 578 1.44 4.79 6.65
N SER A 579 0.84 5.11 7.79
CA SER A 579 -0.48 4.60 8.19
C SER A 579 -1.52 5.73 8.14
N TYR A 580 -2.31 5.78 7.06
CA TYR A 580 -3.33 6.80 6.85
C TYR A 580 -4.29 6.90 8.05
N VAL A 581 -4.80 5.76 8.53
CA VAL A 581 -5.76 5.73 9.64
C VAL A 581 -5.16 6.20 10.97
N ASP A 582 -3.88 5.91 11.23
CA ASP A 582 -3.21 6.37 12.46
C ASP A 582 -2.89 7.87 12.38
N MET A 583 -2.53 8.38 11.20
CA MET A 583 -2.34 9.81 10.99
C MET A 583 -3.65 10.59 11.07
N LEU A 584 -4.74 10.02 10.57
CA LEU A 584 -6.08 10.58 10.69
C LEU A 584 -6.52 10.65 12.15
N ALA A 585 -6.34 9.56 12.91
CA ALA A 585 -6.63 9.50 14.34
C ALA A 585 -5.77 10.49 15.16
N ALA A 586 -4.52 10.74 14.73
CA ALA A 586 -3.63 11.72 15.34
C ALA A 586 -3.90 13.17 14.92
N GLY A 587 -4.79 13.41 13.95
CA GLY A 587 -5.07 14.74 13.40
C GLY A 587 -3.94 15.31 12.54
N THR A 588 -3.00 14.48 12.10
CA THR A 588 -1.86 14.89 11.25
C THR A 588 -2.16 14.73 9.76
N MET A 589 -3.13 13.89 9.38
CA MET A 589 -3.55 13.69 7.97
C MET A 589 -4.51 14.80 7.52
N PRO A 590 -4.08 15.71 6.62
CA PRO A 590 -4.99 16.65 5.98
C PRO A 590 -6.00 15.88 5.12
N ASN A 591 -7.28 16.22 5.25
CA ASN A 591 -8.34 15.57 4.50
C ASN A 591 -9.47 16.56 4.14
N PRO A 592 -10.13 16.38 2.99
CA PRO A 592 -11.22 17.25 2.55
C PRO A 592 -12.52 17.02 3.33
N GLY A 593 -12.67 15.83 3.93
CA GLY A 593 -13.89 15.42 4.60
C GLY A 593 -14.95 14.88 3.62
N LYS A 594 -15.94 14.19 4.18
CA LYS A 594 -17.01 13.51 3.43
C LYS A 594 -17.67 14.42 2.40
N ARG A 595 -17.68 13.98 1.13
CA ARG A 595 -18.35 14.64 -0.02
C ARG A 595 -17.87 16.07 -0.30
N ALA A 596 -16.73 16.48 0.23
CA ALA A 596 -16.15 17.77 -0.12
C ALA A 596 -15.62 17.76 -1.57
N ASN A 597 -15.56 18.95 -2.18
CA ASN A 597 -14.92 19.11 -3.48
C ASN A 597 -13.41 18.99 -3.29
N VAL A 598 -12.85 17.86 -3.72
CA VAL A 598 -11.42 17.51 -3.58
C VAL A 598 -10.52 18.54 -4.29
N ARG A 599 -10.88 18.98 -5.49
CA ARG A 599 -10.10 19.97 -6.26
C ARG A 599 -10.06 21.31 -5.54
N ASP A 600 -11.20 21.80 -5.06
CA ASP A 600 -11.24 23.08 -4.34
C ASP A 600 -10.54 22.99 -2.98
N TRP A 601 -10.56 21.82 -2.34
CA TRP A 601 -9.79 21.58 -1.12
C TRP A 601 -8.29 21.66 -1.39
N TYR A 602 -7.78 20.96 -2.42
CA TYR A 602 -6.38 21.06 -2.83
C TYR A 602 -5.95 22.51 -3.10
N ALA A 603 -6.79 23.28 -3.80
CA ALA A 603 -6.50 24.67 -4.13
C ALA A 603 -6.38 25.61 -2.93
N ARG A 604 -6.87 25.21 -1.74
CA ARG A 604 -6.78 26.00 -0.50
C ARG A 604 -5.63 25.58 0.42
N LEU A 605 -4.94 24.48 0.11
CA LEU A 605 -3.83 24.01 0.93
C LEU A 605 -2.61 24.94 0.77
N PRO A 606 -1.82 25.16 1.83
CA PRO A 606 -0.55 25.85 1.71
C PRO A 606 0.37 25.14 0.70
N ASN A 607 0.91 25.89 -0.26
CA ASN A 607 1.81 25.33 -1.26
C ASN A 607 3.03 26.23 -1.50
N PRO A 608 4.22 25.85 -1.02
CA PRO A 608 5.45 26.61 -1.27
C PRO A 608 5.98 26.45 -2.70
N CYS A 609 5.41 25.55 -3.52
CA CYS A 609 5.76 25.40 -4.93
C CYS A 609 5.11 26.44 -5.85
N GLY A 610 4.08 27.15 -5.37
CA GLY A 610 3.37 28.19 -6.11
C GLY A 610 1.85 28.07 -6.00
N ASP A 611 1.14 29.01 -6.62
CA ASP A 611 -0.33 29.02 -6.67
C ASP A 611 -0.87 27.76 -7.35
N PHE A 612 -2.04 27.29 -6.90
CA PHE A 612 -2.67 26.09 -7.45
C PHE A 612 -2.91 26.22 -8.95
N GLN A 613 -2.33 25.30 -9.71
CA GLN A 613 -2.48 25.24 -11.16
C GLN A 613 -3.42 24.11 -11.55
N THR A 614 -4.12 24.25 -12.67
CA THR A 614 -4.83 23.15 -13.30
C THR A 614 -4.52 23.11 -14.78
N TYR A 615 -4.14 21.95 -15.28
CA TYR A 615 -3.82 21.75 -16.68
C TYR A 615 -4.82 20.77 -17.28
N GLY A 616 -5.32 21.11 -18.47
CA GLY A 616 -6.14 20.22 -19.26
C GLY A 616 -5.29 19.51 -20.30
N TRP A 617 -5.59 18.25 -20.55
CA TRP A 617 -5.04 17.53 -21.70
C TRP A 617 -6.10 17.50 -22.80
N ASN A 618 -5.71 17.92 -24.00
CA ASN A 618 -6.60 17.84 -25.14
C ASN A 618 -6.64 16.40 -25.65
N ASN A 619 -7.82 15.82 -25.73
CA ASN A 619 -8.00 14.56 -26.43
C ASN A 619 -7.91 14.83 -27.93
N ALA A 620 -6.92 14.25 -28.62
CA ALA A 620 -6.82 14.37 -30.08
C ALA A 620 -8.00 13.71 -30.82
N ALA A 621 -8.78 12.87 -30.14
CA ALA A 621 -9.97 12.19 -30.64
C ALA A 621 -11.31 12.89 -30.29
N GLN A 622 -11.28 14.11 -29.71
CA GLN A 622 -12.47 14.95 -29.53
C GLN A 622 -12.52 16.10 -30.53
#